data_AF-A0A813F336-F1
#
_entry.id   AF-A0A813F336-F1
#
_cell.length_a   1.000
_cell.length_b   1.000
_cell.length_c   1.000
_cell.angle_alpha   90.00
_cell.angle_beta   90.00
_cell.angle_gamma   90.00
#
_symmetry.space_group_name_H-M   'P 1'
#
loop_
_entity.id
_entity.type
_entity.pdbx_description
1 polymer ?
#
loop_
_entity_poly.entity_id
_entity_poly.type
_entity_poly.pdbx_seq_one_letter_code
_entity_poly.pdbx_strand_id
1 'polypeptide(L)'
;GALRPWGLDGEAVTSRRRSLLESDGPLRRRLSQLEAALRRFGFGTGDDDPWAAGTSEPSIADCALVPRLRYLSSGQLSGIPTDVLEAFPAVTGLAGRFSLLPAVQKVGL
;
A
#
# COMPACT_ATOMS: atom_id res chain seq x y z
N GLY A 1 -1.08 11.75 -31.88
CA GLY A 1 0.10 11.22 -31.16
C GLY A 1 0.27 9.77 -31.53
N ALA A 2 1.46 9.35 -31.96
CA ALA A 2 1.71 8.02 -32.49
C ALA A 2 1.61 6.92 -31.41
N LEU A 3 0.87 5.86 -31.70
CA LEU A 3 0.76 4.65 -30.89
C LEU A 3 2.09 3.87 -30.96
N ARG A 4 2.62 3.48 -29.80
CA ARG A 4 3.77 2.54 -29.75
C ARG A 4 3.26 1.12 -30.01
N PRO A 5 4.04 0.28 -30.69
CA PRO A 5 3.58 -1.02 -31.22
C PRO A 5 3.19 -2.08 -30.18
N TRP A 6 3.38 -1.84 -28.87
CA TRP A 6 3.07 -2.81 -27.80
C TRP A 6 2.54 -2.17 -26.51
N GLY A 7 1.97 -0.96 -26.56
CA GLY A 7 1.51 -0.26 -25.35
C GLY A 7 0.06 0.21 -25.50
N LEU A 8 -0.78 -0.14 -24.52
CA LEU A 8 -1.99 0.63 -24.23
C LEU A 8 -1.61 2.12 -24.18
N ASP A 9 -2.44 2.98 -24.74
CA ASP A 9 -2.19 4.41 -24.69
C ASP A 9 -2.03 4.87 -23.22
N GLY A 10 -1.17 5.87 -22.99
CA GLY A 10 -0.85 6.33 -21.63
C GLY A 10 -2.09 6.83 -20.88
N GLU A 11 -3.10 7.31 -21.61
CA GLU A 11 -4.36 7.79 -21.04
C GLU A 11 -5.28 6.64 -20.61
N ALA A 12 -5.46 5.57 -21.37
CA ALA A 12 -6.25 4.42 -20.94
C ALA A 12 -5.59 3.68 -19.78
N VAL A 13 -4.25 3.60 -19.73
CA VAL A 13 -3.55 3.06 -18.55
C VAL A 13 -3.83 3.91 -17.32
N THR A 14 -3.74 5.23 -17.44
CA THR A 14 -3.99 6.18 -16.35
C THR A 14 -5.45 6.13 -15.91
N SER A 15 -6.39 6.16 -16.85
CA SER A 15 -7.83 6.04 -16.61
C SER A 15 -8.18 4.72 -15.93
N ARG A 16 -7.63 3.60 -16.42
CA ARG A 16 -7.84 2.28 -15.82
C ARG A 16 -7.32 2.21 -14.40
N ARG A 17 -6.23 2.89 -14.07
CA ARG A 17 -5.70 2.95 -12.69
C ARG A 17 -6.58 3.81 -11.79
N ARG A 18 -7.06 4.96 -12.26
CA ARG A 18 -8.03 5.79 -11.52
C ARG A 18 -9.29 5.00 -11.17
N SER A 19 -9.81 4.21 -12.11
CA SER A 19 -11.01 3.39 -11.88
C SER A 19 -10.81 2.31 -10.79
N LEU A 20 -9.57 1.94 -10.45
CA LEU A 20 -9.30 1.01 -9.34
C LEU A 20 -9.61 1.63 -7.96
N LEU A 21 -9.64 2.97 -7.88
CA LEU A 21 -9.77 3.76 -6.65
C LEU A 21 -11.17 4.32 -6.43
N GLU A 22 -12.08 4.16 -7.40
CA GLU A 22 -13.50 4.50 -7.24
C GLU A 22 -14.11 3.80 -6.02
N SER A 23 -15.29 4.26 -5.56
CA SER A 23 -15.90 3.80 -4.30
C SER A 23 -16.00 2.28 -4.16
N ASP A 24 -16.22 1.56 -5.26
CA ASP A 24 -16.28 0.09 -5.33
C ASP A 24 -15.09 -0.54 -6.08
N GLY A 25 -14.11 0.28 -6.42
CA GLY A 25 -12.93 -0.12 -7.17
C GLY A 25 -12.14 -1.23 -6.46
N PRO A 26 -11.58 -2.19 -7.22
CA PRO A 26 -10.93 -3.35 -6.65
C PRO A 26 -9.74 -3.01 -5.74
N LEU A 27 -8.99 -1.94 -6.04
CA LEU A 27 -7.86 -1.55 -5.19
C LEU A 27 -8.36 -0.95 -3.87
N ARG A 28 -9.32 -0.02 -3.92
CA ARG A 28 -9.92 0.56 -2.71
C ARG A 28 -10.51 -0.53 -1.81
N ARG A 29 -11.23 -1.49 -2.38
CA ARG A 29 -11.79 -2.64 -1.64
C ARG A 29 -10.72 -3.48 -0.95
N ARG A 30 -9.60 -3.77 -1.64
CA ARG A 30 -8.49 -4.54 -1.07
C ARG A 30 -7.79 -3.78 0.06
N LEU A 31 -7.61 -2.47 -0.08
CA LEU A 31 -7.06 -1.62 0.99
C LEU A 31 -8.00 -1.57 2.19
N SER A 32 -9.32 -1.45 1.99
CA SER A 32 -10.30 -1.53 3.08
C SER A 32 -10.27 -2.88 3.80
N GLN A 33 -10.12 -3.99 3.07
CA GLN A 33 -9.99 -5.32 3.66
C GLN A 33 -8.72 -5.46 4.50
N LEU A 34 -7.60 -4.94 4.00
CA LEU A 34 -6.33 -4.94 4.72
C LEU A 34 -6.40 -4.08 5.99
N GLU A 35 -6.96 -2.86 5.89
CA GLU A 35 -7.20 -1.97 7.03
C GLU A 35 -8.04 -2.67 8.11
N ALA A 36 -9.14 -3.32 7.72
CA ALA A 36 -9.99 -4.07 8.64
C ALA A 36 -9.26 -5.25 9.29
N ALA A 37 -8.41 -5.97 8.54
CA ALA A 37 -7.61 -7.07 9.08
C ALA A 37 -6.59 -6.59 10.12
N LEU A 38 -5.86 -5.50 9.83
CA LEU A 38 -4.89 -4.93 10.78
C LEU A 38 -5.57 -4.45 12.06
N ARG A 39 -6.71 -3.77 11.95
CA ARG A 39 -7.51 -3.36 13.11
C ARG A 39 -8.00 -4.55 13.92
N ARG A 40 -8.43 -5.63 13.27
CA ARG A 40 -8.85 -6.86 13.94
C ARG A 40 -7.72 -7.50 14.76
N PHE A 41 -6.47 -7.37 14.31
CA PHE A 41 -5.32 -7.83 15.09
C PHE A 41 -4.98 -6.91 16.27
N GLY A 42 -5.53 -5.69 16.31
CA GLY A 42 -5.27 -4.71 17.37
C GLY A 42 -4.37 -3.55 16.96
N PHE A 43 -4.09 -3.38 15.66
CA PHE A 43 -3.32 -2.23 15.17
C PHE A 43 -4.05 -0.92 15.51
N GLY A 44 -3.34 -0.01 16.18
CA GLY A 44 -3.81 1.29 16.65
C GLY A 44 -4.63 1.25 17.93
N THR A 45 -4.60 0.15 18.70
CA THR A 45 -5.47 -0.03 19.88
C THR A 45 -4.73 -0.15 21.23
N GLY A 46 -3.39 -0.16 21.24
CA GLY A 46 -2.60 -0.28 22.46
C GLY A 46 -1.16 0.19 22.27
N ASP A 47 -0.33 -0.05 23.28
CA ASP A 47 1.09 0.39 23.29
C ASP A 47 1.95 -0.37 22.27
N ASP A 48 1.57 -1.62 21.95
CA ASP A 48 2.28 -2.48 21.01
C ASP A 48 1.38 -2.90 19.85
N ASP A 49 1.57 -2.25 18.70
CA ASP A 49 0.89 -2.65 17.47
C ASP A 49 1.37 -4.04 17.00
N PRO A 50 0.48 -4.94 16.56
CA PRO A 50 0.87 -6.16 15.87
C PRO A 50 1.41 -5.87 14.46
N TRP A 51 2.16 -6.81 13.90
CA TRP A 51 2.59 -6.79 12.50
C TRP A 51 1.51 -7.35 11.57
N ALA A 52 1.76 -7.36 10.25
CA ALA A 52 0.76 -7.71 9.24
C ALA A 52 0.08 -9.08 9.44
N ALA A 53 0.78 -10.02 10.09
CA ALA A 53 0.30 -11.36 10.40
C ALA A 53 -0.34 -11.48 11.80
N GLY A 54 -0.53 -10.37 12.52
CA GLY A 54 -1.04 -10.38 13.91
C GLY A 54 0.01 -10.80 14.95
N THR A 55 1.29 -10.78 14.58
CA THR A 55 2.41 -11.21 15.43
C THR A 55 3.07 -10.02 16.15
N SER A 56 3.78 -10.29 17.24
CA SER A 56 4.58 -9.28 17.97
C SER A 56 5.86 -8.87 17.23
N GLU A 57 6.40 -9.75 16.40
CA GLU A 57 7.60 -9.52 15.58
C GLU A 57 7.28 -9.44 14.08
N PRO A 58 8.08 -8.69 13.29
CA PRO A 58 7.92 -8.63 11.85
C PRO A 58 8.07 -10.02 11.22
N SER A 59 7.28 -10.29 10.20
CA SER A 59 7.24 -11.57 9.51
C SER A 59 7.51 -11.40 8.01
N ILE A 60 7.55 -12.53 7.30
CA ILE A 60 7.62 -12.52 5.83
C ILE A 60 6.43 -11.78 5.19
N ALA A 61 5.28 -11.70 5.88
CA ALA A 61 4.12 -10.96 5.39
C ALA A 61 4.43 -9.46 5.28
N ASP A 62 5.13 -8.88 6.26
CA ASP A 62 5.53 -7.48 6.27
C ASP A 62 6.54 -7.18 5.17
N CYS A 63 7.55 -8.04 5.05
CA CYS A 63 8.57 -7.95 3.98
C CYS A 63 7.97 -8.05 2.58
N ALA A 64 6.88 -8.80 2.41
CA ALA A 64 6.19 -8.94 1.13
C ALA A 64 5.21 -7.78 0.87
N LEU A 65 4.53 -7.30 1.91
CA LEU A 65 3.43 -6.34 1.80
C LEU A 65 3.93 -4.90 1.72
N VAL A 66 4.82 -4.49 2.63
CA VAL A 66 5.19 -3.08 2.80
C VAL A 66 5.88 -2.49 1.56
N PRO A 67 6.82 -3.15 0.89
CA PRO A 67 7.42 -2.61 -0.34
C PRO A 67 6.39 -2.32 -1.43
N ARG A 68 5.32 -3.13 -1.52
CA ARG A 68 4.24 -2.93 -2.49
C ARG A 68 3.36 -1.74 -2.14
N LEU A 69 3.09 -1.54 -0.85
CA LEU A 69 2.36 -0.37 -0.36
C LEU A 69 3.14 0.92 -0.63
N ARG A 70 4.45 0.91 -0.37
CA ARG A 70 5.34 2.04 -0.66
C ARG A 70 5.43 2.34 -2.15
N TYR A 71 5.53 1.31 -2.99
CA TYR A 71 5.50 1.51 -4.44
C TYR A 71 4.15 2.06 -4.91
N LEU A 72 3.04 1.61 -4.31
CA LEU A 72 1.70 2.12 -4.62
C LEU A 72 1.56 3.62 -4.35
N SER A 73 2.13 4.12 -3.24
CA SER A 73 2.12 5.54 -2.87
C SER A 73 3.33 6.34 -3.37
N SER A 74 4.22 5.75 -4.17
CA SER A 74 5.49 6.37 -4.62
C SER A 74 5.32 7.53 -5.61
N GLY A 75 4.14 7.65 -6.25
CA GLY A 75 3.92 8.55 -7.38
C GLY A 75 4.45 8.03 -8.72
N GLN A 76 5.06 6.84 -8.77
CA GLN A 76 5.55 6.22 -10.01
C GLN A 76 4.43 5.60 -10.86
N LEU A 77 3.24 5.41 -10.29
CA LEU A 77 2.08 4.83 -10.96
C LEU A 77 1.12 5.93 -11.43
N SER A 78 1.17 6.27 -12.72
CA SER A 78 0.24 7.25 -13.29
C SER A 78 -1.21 6.92 -12.98
N GLY A 79 -1.99 7.90 -12.51
CA GLY A 79 -3.40 7.70 -12.16
C GLY A 79 -3.65 7.10 -10.77
N ILE A 80 -2.59 6.79 -10.00
CA ILE A 80 -2.67 6.51 -8.57
C ILE A 80 -2.06 7.71 -7.82
N PRO A 81 -2.80 8.37 -6.92
CA PRO A 81 -2.27 9.51 -6.19
C PRO A 81 -1.31 9.05 -5.07
N THR A 82 -0.37 9.90 -4.69
CA THR A 82 0.64 9.59 -3.66
C THR A 82 0.03 9.43 -2.26
N ASP A 83 -1.12 10.08 -2.03
CA ASP A 83 -1.91 10.05 -0.79
C ASP A 83 -2.89 8.86 -0.72
N VAL A 84 -2.83 7.91 -1.67
CA VAL A 84 -3.78 6.79 -1.79
C VAL A 84 -3.94 5.96 -0.50
N LEU A 85 -2.95 5.97 0.38
CA LEU A 85 -2.97 5.25 1.65
C LEU A 85 -3.51 6.07 2.84
N GLU A 86 -3.67 7.40 2.72
CA GLU A 86 -4.07 8.28 3.84
C GLU A 86 -5.44 7.93 4.42
N ALA A 87 -6.34 7.41 3.58
CA ALA A 87 -7.66 6.91 4.02
C ALA A 87 -7.60 5.60 4.84
N PHE A 88 -6.42 4.98 4.96
CA PHE A 88 -6.18 3.68 5.60
C PHE A 88 -5.06 3.83 6.64
N PRO A 89 -5.36 4.40 7.83
CA PRO A 89 -4.34 4.76 8.81
C PRO A 89 -3.62 3.55 9.41
N ALA A 90 -4.25 2.38 9.56
CA ALA A 90 -3.53 1.19 10.03
C ALA A 90 -2.55 0.68 8.95
N VAL A 91 -2.95 0.72 7.68
CA VAL A 91 -2.07 0.39 6.55
C VAL A 91 -0.88 1.36 6.47
N THR A 92 -1.15 2.66 6.59
CA THR A 92 -0.12 3.71 6.61
C THR A 92 0.82 3.56 7.80
N GLY A 93 0.27 3.30 8.99
CA GLY A 93 1.03 3.07 10.22
C GLY A 93 1.95 1.85 10.11
N LEU A 94 1.46 0.74 9.57
CA LEU A 94 2.26 -0.46 9.33
C LEU A 94 3.46 -0.17 8.41
N ALA A 95 3.21 0.50 7.27
CA ALA A 95 4.26 0.84 6.32
C ALA A 95 5.29 1.81 6.91
N GLY A 96 4.83 2.79 7.69
CA GLY A 96 5.70 3.72 8.43
C GLY A 96 6.57 3.00 9.45
N ARG A 97 5.96 2.19 10.33
CA ARG A 97 6.67 1.41 11.35
C ARG A 97 7.72 0.47 10.75
N PHE A 98 7.39 -0.24 9.68
CA PHE A 98 8.34 -1.13 9.00
C PHE A 98 9.53 -0.37 8.41
N SER A 99 9.31 0.85 7.90
CA SER A 99 10.37 1.71 7.35
C SER A 99 11.35 2.22 8.42
N LEU A 100 10.97 2.18 9.69
CA LEU A 100 11.83 2.54 10.81
C LEU A 100 12.69 1.36 11.31
N LEU A 101 12.49 0.14 10.79
CA LEU A 101 13.32 -1.00 11.17
C LEU A 101 14.78 -0.76 10.75
N PRO A 102 15.77 -0.95 11.64
CA PRO A 102 17.18 -0.70 11.31
C PRO A 102 17.68 -1.47 10.10
N ALA A 103 17.20 -2.70 9.90
CA ALA A 103 17.55 -3.51 8.74
C ALA A 103 17.01 -2.93 7.42
N VAL A 104 15.85 -2.30 7.45
CA VAL A 104 15.20 -1.67 6.28
C VAL A 104 15.88 -0.35 5.95
N GLN A 105 16.22 0.46 6.95
CA GLN A 105 16.92 1.73 6.74
C GLN A 105 18.29 1.57 6.06
N LYS A 106 18.99 0.46 6.33
CA LYS A 106 20.30 0.16 5.72
C LYS A 106 20.25 -0.03 4.20
N VAL A 107 19.13 -0.51 3.67
CA VAL A 107 18.97 -0.76 2.22
C VAL A 107 18.39 0.43 1.46
N GLY A 108 18.04 1.53 2.14
CA GLY A 108 17.55 2.75 1.50
C GLY A 108 16.25 2.55 0.73
N LEU A 109 15.42 1.60 1.17
CA LEU A 109 14.08 1.37 0.62
C LEU A 109 13.12 2.47 1.02
#